data_AF-A0A7S1T374-F1
#
_entry.id   AF-A0A7S1T374-F1
#
_cell.length_a   1.000
_cell.length_b   1.000
_cell.length_c   1.000
_cell.angle_alpha   90.00
_cell.angle_beta   90.00
_cell.angle_gamma   90.00
#
_symmetry.space_group_name_H-M   'P 1'
#
loop_
_entity.id
_entity.type
_entity.pdbx_description
1 polymer ?
#
loop_
_entity_poly.entity_id
_entity_poly.type
_entity_poly.pdbx_seq_one_letter_code
_entity_poly.pdbx_strand_id
1 'polypeptide(L)'
;KEHKRTSVVFLQSCVLPRALFSPQDALYCARFIEKLNRMKTPCFSMVLCYDQCAKFMAALLPHCTPTEAANAGTFMAEILTQVEQWRGNENLYKVDCASSPGFSLSISASKGDQLAWDKFKRMCHKWQNVLLKQVKGMVSSGDPHKLTNALAFLEKTAPAPFPKIRKIAQVLKNALRAELSKTQNPVLKPALSKCLQAMEAVDDKSLVADMDAYLGIVSAPVKPSPSQASGPRPGRAGSRGRGSRESSPARGGAREPHRGEREWERAPPPHP
;
A
#
# COMPACT_ATOMS: atom_id res chain seq x y z
N LYS A 1 21.09 -13.40 -0.14
CA LYS A 1 20.71 -13.31 -1.58
C LYS A 1 19.98 -14.57 -2.05
N GLU A 2 20.37 -15.75 -1.57
CA GLU A 2 19.82 -17.06 -1.97
C GLU A 2 18.34 -17.28 -1.60
N HIS A 3 17.87 -16.81 -0.45
CA HIS A 3 16.49 -17.06 -0.03
C HIS A 3 15.42 -16.22 -0.74
N LYS A 4 15.78 -14.99 -1.16
CA LYS A 4 14.94 -14.24 -2.10
C LYS A 4 14.75 -15.06 -3.38
N ARG A 5 15.80 -15.76 -3.82
CA ARG A 5 15.76 -16.68 -4.97
C ARG A 5 14.87 -17.89 -4.68
N THR A 6 14.94 -18.50 -3.49
CA THR A 6 14.05 -19.62 -3.11
C THR A 6 12.58 -19.22 -3.13
N SER A 7 12.20 -18.10 -2.49
CA SER A 7 10.80 -17.63 -2.51
C SER A 7 10.31 -17.30 -3.92
N VAL A 8 11.20 -16.78 -4.77
CA VAL A 8 10.90 -16.46 -6.17
C VAL A 8 10.68 -17.74 -6.98
N VAL A 9 11.60 -18.71 -6.90
CA VAL A 9 11.49 -19.99 -7.61
C VAL A 9 10.25 -20.77 -7.15
N PHE A 10 10.00 -20.83 -5.85
CA PHE A 10 8.81 -21.48 -5.30
C PHE A 10 7.51 -20.86 -5.87
N LEU A 11 7.43 -19.53 -5.91
CA LEU A 11 6.27 -18.86 -6.48
C LEU A 11 6.14 -19.08 -7.98
N GLN A 12 7.22 -18.88 -8.73
CA GLN A 12 7.21 -18.98 -10.19
C GLN A 12 6.97 -20.40 -10.70
N SER A 13 7.56 -21.41 -10.05
CA SER A 13 7.49 -22.79 -10.52
C SER A 13 6.34 -23.59 -9.92
N CYS A 14 5.81 -23.20 -8.75
CA CYS A 14 4.81 -24.00 -8.05
C CYS A 14 3.49 -23.24 -7.82
N VAL A 15 3.55 -22.07 -7.18
CA VAL A 15 2.35 -21.40 -6.68
C VAL A 15 1.60 -20.68 -7.80
N LEU A 16 2.26 -19.82 -8.57
CA LEU A 16 1.62 -18.95 -9.56
C LEU A 16 0.99 -19.72 -10.71
N PRO A 17 1.66 -20.72 -11.34
CA PRO A 17 1.03 -21.51 -12.40
C PRO A 17 -0.27 -22.18 -11.95
N ARG A 18 -0.28 -22.65 -10.69
CA ARG A 18 -1.45 -23.30 -10.09
C ARG A 18 -2.53 -22.30 -9.67
N ALA A 19 -2.14 -21.18 -9.05
CA ALA A 19 -3.07 -20.15 -8.58
C ALA A 19 -3.82 -19.45 -9.71
N LEU A 20 -3.26 -19.42 -10.93
CA LEU A 20 -3.93 -18.86 -12.11
C LEU A 20 -4.83 -19.88 -12.82
N PHE A 21 -4.68 -21.18 -12.55
CA PHE A 21 -5.37 -22.25 -13.26
C PHE A 21 -6.87 -22.35 -12.94
N SER A 22 -7.23 -22.38 -11.65
CA SER A 22 -8.62 -22.54 -11.20
C SER A 22 -8.88 -21.76 -9.90
N PRO A 23 -10.14 -21.41 -9.59
CA PRO A 23 -10.46 -20.70 -8.34
C PRO A 23 -10.22 -21.57 -7.10
N GLN A 24 -10.41 -22.89 -7.19
CA GLN A 24 -10.10 -23.83 -6.10
C GLN A 24 -8.59 -23.89 -5.84
N ASP A 25 -7.79 -23.91 -6.91
CA ASP A 25 -6.34 -23.89 -6.80
C ASP A 25 -5.81 -22.55 -6.30
N ALA A 26 -6.42 -21.43 -6.68
CA ALA A 26 -6.14 -20.11 -6.13
C ALA A 26 -6.31 -20.10 -4.60
N LEU A 27 -7.45 -20.59 -4.10
CA LEU A 27 -7.71 -20.69 -2.67
C LEU A 27 -6.73 -21.65 -1.97
N TYR A 28 -6.51 -22.83 -2.57
CA TYR A 28 -5.56 -23.81 -2.06
C TYR A 28 -4.15 -23.21 -1.92
N CYS A 29 -3.65 -22.52 -2.95
CA CYS A 29 -2.33 -21.90 -2.95
C CYS A 29 -2.18 -20.85 -1.84
N ALA A 30 -3.20 -20.02 -1.60
CA ALA A 30 -3.19 -19.03 -0.53
C ALA A 30 -3.11 -19.71 0.86
N ARG A 31 -3.95 -20.72 1.09
CA ARG A 31 -3.97 -21.51 2.34
C ARG A 31 -2.73 -22.38 2.51
N PHE A 32 -2.13 -22.83 1.42
CA PHE A 32 -0.91 -23.63 1.44
C PHE A 32 0.27 -22.80 1.92
N ILE A 33 0.44 -21.57 1.43
CA ILE A 33 1.44 -20.62 1.96
C ILE A 33 1.22 -20.40 3.46
N GLU A 34 -0.03 -20.25 3.87
CA GLU A 34 -0.39 -20.11 5.29
C GLU A 34 0.04 -21.32 6.12
N LYS A 35 -0.25 -22.52 5.61
CA LYS A 35 0.12 -23.79 6.24
C LYS A 35 1.64 -23.95 6.37
N LEU A 36 2.43 -23.57 5.37
CA LEU A 36 3.89 -23.61 5.43
C LEU A 36 4.44 -22.75 6.59
N ASN A 37 3.89 -21.54 6.78
CA ASN A 37 4.26 -20.71 7.93
C ASN A 37 3.85 -21.35 9.26
N ARG A 38 2.63 -21.87 9.36
CA ARG A 38 2.14 -22.53 10.59
C ARG A 38 2.97 -23.76 10.96
N MET A 39 3.48 -24.50 9.98
CA MET A 39 4.39 -25.64 10.19
C MET A 39 5.83 -25.23 10.49
N LYS A 40 6.13 -23.92 10.52
CA LYS A 40 7.48 -23.38 10.74
C LYS A 40 8.51 -23.99 9.77
N THR A 41 8.12 -24.14 8.49
CA THR A 41 8.95 -24.77 7.47
C THR A 41 10.33 -24.09 7.42
N PRO A 42 11.44 -24.87 7.55
CA PRO A 42 12.78 -24.32 7.48
C PRO A 42 13.02 -23.54 6.20
N CYS A 43 13.81 -22.47 6.27
CA CYS A 43 14.18 -21.63 5.12
C CYS A 43 13.00 -20.95 4.39
N PHE A 44 11.80 -20.92 5.00
CA PHE A 44 10.63 -20.25 4.44
C PHE A 44 10.33 -18.95 5.20
N SER A 45 10.24 -17.83 4.47
CA SER A 45 9.77 -16.54 5.00
C SER A 45 8.47 -16.16 4.30
N MET A 46 7.37 -16.23 5.05
CA MET A 46 6.04 -15.85 4.58
C MET A 46 6.00 -14.37 4.19
N VAL A 47 6.64 -13.51 4.96
CA VAL A 47 6.67 -12.07 4.67
C VAL A 47 7.37 -11.78 3.35
N LEU A 48 8.50 -12.45 3.07
CA LEU A 48 9.18 -12.33 1.79
C LEU A 48 8.37 -12.96 0.65
N CYS A 49 7.70 -14.08 0.91
CA CYS A 49 6.81 -14.73 -0.04
C CYS A 49 5.67 -13.79 -0.46
N TYR A 50 4.96 -13.18 0.48
CA TYR A 50 3.89 -12.21 0.19
C TYR A 50 4.39 -10.94 -0.51
N ASP A 51 5.58 -10.44 -0.17
CA ASP A 51 6.19 -9.33 -0.91
C ASP A 51 6.43 -9.67 -2.38
N GLN A 52 6.81 -10.91 -2.68
CA GLN A 52 6.96 -11.39 -4.05
C GLN A 52 5.61 -11.69 -4.71
N CYS A 53 4.62 -12.23 -4.00
CA CYS A 53 3.26 -12.41 -4.51
C CYS A 53 2.68 -11.09 -5.04
N ALA A 54 2.75 -10.02 -4.24
CA ALA A 54 2.22 -8.72 -4.64
C ALA A 54 2.90 -8.18 -5.91
N LYS A 55 4.22 -8.36 -6.04
CA LYS A 55 5.00 -7.93 -7.21
C LYS A 55 4.71 -8.79 -8.45
N PHE A 56 4.70 -10.10 -8.31
CA PHE A 56 4.40 -11.01 -9.42
C PHE A 56 2.97 -10.83 -9.90
N MET A 57 1.99 -10.71 -9.01
CA MET A 57 0.62 -10.46 -9.40
C MET A 57 0.47 -9.13 -10.13
N ALA A 58 1.09 -8.05 -9.64
CA ALA A 58 1.12 -6.78 -10.39
C ALA A 58 1.78 -6.92 -11.78
N ALA A 59 2.86 -7.70 -11.91
CA ALA A 59 3.51 -7.90 -13.21
C ALA A 59 2.69 -8.78 -14.18
N LEU A 60 1.98 -9.79 -13.66
CA LEU A 60 1.27 -10.78 -14.47
C LEU A 60 -0.12 -10.30 -14.92
N LEU A 61 -0.85 -9.56 -14.07
CA LEU A 61 -2.23 -9.15 -14.33
C LEU A 61 -2.52 -8.55 -15.72
N PRO A 62 -1.66 -7.68 -16.30
CA PRO A 62 -1.90 -7.13 -17.65
C PRO A 62 -1.83 -8.15 -18.79
N HIS A 63 -1.24 -9.32 -18.53
CA HIS A 63 -0.94 -10.36 -19.53
C HIS A 63 -1.78 -11.62 -19.35
N CYS A 64 -2.58 -11.69 -18.28
CA CYS A 64 -3.49 -12.78 -18.02
C CYS A 64 -4.68 -12.79 -18.98
N THR A 65 -5.35 -13.92 -19.12
CA THR A 65 -6.74 -13.96 -19.58
C THR A 65 -7.68 -13.45 -18.49
N PRO A 66 -8.94 -13.10 -18.81
CA PRO A 66 -9.91 -12.66 -17.80
C PRO A 66 -10.15 -13.69 -16.69
N THR A 67 -10.14 -14.98 -17.04
CA THR A 67 -10.28 -16.09 -16.08
C THR A 67 -9.08 -16.16 -15.13
N GLU A 68 -7.86 -16.09 -15.65
CA GLU A 68 -6.64 -16.07 -14.84
C GLU A 68 -6.60 -14.83 -13.93
N ALA A 69 -7.06 -13.66 -14.42
CA ALA A 69 -7.14 -12.44 -13.62
C ALA A 69 -8.17 -12.58 -12.47
N ALA A 70 -9.30 -13.26 -12.70
CA ALA A 70 -10.25 -13.59 -11.64
C ALA A 70 -9.65 -14.57 -10.61
N ASN A 71 -8.91 -15.59 -11.07
CA ASN A 71 -8.24 -16.53 -10.18
C ASN A 71 -7.15 -15.82 -9.36
N ALA A 72 -6.36 -14.93 -9.97
CA ALA A 72 -5.40 -14.05 -9.29
C ALA A 72 -6.09 -13.17 -8.23
N GLY A 73 -7.27 -12.63 -8.55
CA GLY A 73 -8.09 -11.85 -7.62
C GLY A 73 -8.53 -12.69 -6.41
N THR A 74 -8.93 -13.94 -6.63
CA THR A 74 -9.31 -14.88 -5.57
C THR A 74 -8.13 -15.21 -4.65
N PHE A 75 -6.96 -15.51 -5.23
CA PHE A 75 -5.73 -15.76 -4.49
C PHE A 75 -5.31 -14.53 -3.66
N MET A 76 -5.32 -13.35 -4.26
CA MET A 76 -4.94 -12.12 -3.58
C MET A 76 -5.96 -11.68 -2.53
N ALA A 77 -7.26 -11.89 -2.75
CA ALA A 77 -8.31 -11.58 -1.77
C ALA A 77 -8.09 -12.34 -0.46
N GLU A 78 -7.74 -13.63 -0.55
CA GLU A 78 -7.43 -14.45 0.62
C GLU A 78 -6.17 -13.96 1.34
N ILE A 79 -5.08 -13.69 0.61
CA ILE A 79 -3.84 -13.15 1.19
C ILE A 79 -4.09 -11.79 1.86
N LEU A 80 -4.78 -10.87 1.17
CA LEU A 80 -5.07 -9.52 1.66
C LEU A 80 -5.95 -9.55 2.91
N THR A 81 -6.94 -10.44 2.95
CA THR A 81 -7.79 -10.63 4.14
C THR A 81 -6.96 -11.07 5.33
N GLN A 82 -6.10 -12.08 5.15
CA GLN A 82 -5.25 -12.60 6.22
C GLN A 82 -4.28 -11.54 6.77
N VAL A 83 -3.58 -10.82 5.88
CA VAL A 83 -2.63 -9.79 6.33
C VAL A 83 -3.32 -8.61 7.01
N GLU A 84 -4.56 -8.28 6.60
CA GLU A 84 -5.37 -7.25 7.25
C GLU A 84 -5.81 -7.64 8.66
N GLN A 85 -6.11 -8.92 8.92
CA GLN A 85 -6.42 -9.40 10.27
C GLN A 85 -5.22 -9.20 11.21
N TRP A 86 -4.03 -9.60 10.77
CA TRP A 86 -2.78 -9.39 11.53
C TRP A 86 -2.40 -7.91 11.65
N ARG A 87 -2.68 -7.09 10.63
CA ARG A 87 -2.45 -5.65 10.68
C ARG A 87 -3.40 -4.95 11.65
N GLY A 88 -4.67 -5.36 11.70
CA GLY A 88 -5.69 -4.74 12.53
C GLY A 88 -5.62 -5.11 14.00
N ASN A 89 -4.92 -6.20 14.35
CA ASN A 89 -4.87 -6.72 15.72
C ASN A 89 -3.44 -7.11 16.11
N GLU A 90 -2.81 -6.29 16.94
CA GLU A 90 -1.44 -6.52 17.42
C GLU A 90 -1.29 -7.81 18.23
N ASN A 91 -2.32 -8.20 19.00
CA ASN A 91 -2.28 -9.42 19.79
C ASN A 91 -2.28 -10.66 18.88
N LEU A 92 -3.14 -10.68 17.86
CA LEU A 92 -3.11 -11.74 16.84
C LEU A 92 -1.77 -11.79 16.12
N TYR A 93 -1.19 -10.63 15.77
CA TYR A 93 0.14 -10.58 15.18
C TYR A 93 1.21 -11.17 16.12
N LYS A 94 1.18 -10.86 17.42
CA LYS A 94 2.15 -11.39 18.39
C LYS A 94 2.04 -12.91 18.53
N VAL A 95 0.83 -13.44 18.58
CA VAL A 95 0.57 -14.89 18.72
C VAL A 95 0.97 -15.64 17.46
N ASP A 96 0.42 -15.26 16.30
CA ASP A 96 0.54 -16.02 15.05
C ASP A 96 1.85 -15.75 14.30
N CYS A 97 2.36 -14.52 14.41
CA CYS A 97 3.39 -14.02 13.51
C CYS A 97 4.71 -13.76 14.23
N ALA A 98 4.70 -12.99 15.33
CA ALA A 98 5.94 -12.57 15.99
C ALA A 98 6.76 -13.79 16.41
N SER A 99 6.15 -14.83 16.97
CA SER A 99 6.84 -16.06 17.38
C SER A 99 7.23 -17.02 16.23
N SER A 100 6.80 -16.74 14.98
CA SER A 100 7.01 -17.62 13.84
C SER A 100 8.28 -17.29 13.06
N PRO A 101 9.14 -18.27 12.70
CA PRO A 101 10.29 -18.08 11.83
C PRO A 101 9.92 -17.45 10.46
N GLY A 102 8.68 -17.68 9.98
CA GLY A 102 8.21 -17.14 8.70
C GLY A 102 8.04 -15.62 8.66
N PHE A 103 8.08 -14.95 9.82
CA PHE A 103 8.04 -13.49 9.95
C PHE A 103 9.40 -12.88 10.25
N SER A 104 10.48 -13.66 10.11
CA SER A 104 11.81 -13.10 10.06
C SER A 104 12.16 -12.57 8.67
N LEU A 105 12.91 -11.47 8.63
CA LEU A 105 13.54 -10.95 7.41
C LEU A 105 14.90 -11.61 7.12
N SER A 106 15.42 -12.40 8.07
CA SER A 106 16.69 -13.14 7.98
C SER A 106 16.52 -14.57 8.48
N ILE A 107 16.99 -15.56 7.72
CA ILE A 107 16.96 -16.97 8.13
C ILE A 107 18.01 -17.27 9.22
N SER A 108 19.04 -16.44 9.36
CA SER A 108 20.04 -16.51 10.44
C SER A 108 19.65 -15.74 11.69
N ALA A 109 18.43 -15.20 11.73
CA ALA A 109 17.93 -14.44 12.87
C ALA A 109 18.07 -15.27 14.15
N SER A 110 18.98 -14.85 15.03
CA SER A 110 18.90 -15.18 16.45
C SER A 110 17.53 -14.69 16.97
N LYS A 111 17.06 -15.23 18.09
CA LYS A 111 15.69 -15.05 18.65
C LYS A 111 15.16 -13.59 18.73
N GLY A 112 15.95 -12.55 18.45
CA GLY A 112 15.58 -11.13 18.46
C GLY A 112 15.32 -10.44 17.11
N ASP A 113 15.48 -11.09 15.96
CA ASP A 113 15.37 -10.44 14.62
C ASP A 113 13.94 -10.46 14.02
N GLN A 114 12.93 -10.63 14.88
CA GLN A 114 11.52 -10.74 14.47
C GLN A 114 10.99 -9.42 13.90
N LEU A 115 10.15 -9.51 12.86
CA LEU A 115 9.56 -8.33 12.24
C LEU A 115 8.65 -7.58 13.23
N ALA A 116 9.03 -6.35 13.58
CA ALA A 116 8.17 -5.48 14.38
C ALA A 116 6.84 -5.18 13.67
N TRP A 117 5.75 -5.09 14.44
CA TRP A 117 4.40 -4.86 13.90
C TRP A 117 4.30 -3.56 13.09
N ASP A 118 4.97 -2.48 13.51
CA ASP A 118 5.02 -1.22 12.73
C ASP A 118 5.70 -1.37 11.37
N LYS A 119 6.68 -2.27 11.27
CA LYS A 119 7.31 -2.59 9.99
C LYS A 119 6.38 -3.44 9.14
N PHE A 120 5.67 -4.40 9.74
CA PHE A 120 4.64 -5.20 9.07
C PHE A 120 3.51 -4.35 8.49
N LYS A 121 2.97 -3.38 9.25
CA LYS A 121 1.96 -2.42 8.76
C LYS A 121 2.42 -1.69 7.48
N ARG A 122 3.66 -1.21 7.47
CA ARG A 122 4.27 -0.57 6.29
C ARG A 122 4.40 -1.51 5.11
N MET A 123 4.73 -2.78 5.34
CA MET A 123 4.79 -3.79 4.27
C MET A 123 3.39 -4.09 3.70
N CYS A 124 2.37 -4.24 4.54
CA CYS A 124 0.99 -4.45 4.09
C CYS A 124 0.52 -3.30 3.18
N HIS A 125 0.79 -2.06 3.58
CA HIS A 125 0.51 -0.89 2.76
C HIS A 125 1.27 -0.93 1.42
N LYS A 126 2.57 -1.26 1.45
CA LYS A 126 3.40 -1.38 0.24
C LYS A 126 2.80 -2.40 -0.74
N TRP A 127 2.38 -3.56 -0.27
CA TRP A 127 1.81 -4.62 -1.10
C TRP A 127 0.50 -4.16 -1.77
N GLN A 128 -0.39 -3.52 -1.01
CA GLN A 128 -1.61 -2.94 -1.57
C GLN A 128 -1.32 -1.86 -2.61
N ASN A 129 -0.32 -1.00 -2.37
CA ASN A 129 0.06 0.04 -3.32
C ASN A 129 0.66 -0.48 -4.62
N VAL A 130 1.46 -1.55 -4.55
CA VAL A 130 2.02 -2.19 -5.75
C VAL A 130 0.88 -2.68 -6.66
N LEU A 131 -0.11 -3.38 -6.07
CA LEU A 131 -1.28 -3.87 -6.80
C LEU A 131 -2.15 -2.71 -7.30
N LEU A 132 -2.44 -1.72 -6.45
CA LEU A 132 -3.25 -0.57 -6.82
C LEU A 132 -2.67 0.19 -8.00
N LYS A 133 -1.36 0.49 -7.98
CA LYS A 133 -0.70 1.23 -9.06
C LYS A 133 -0.90 0.50 -10.39
N GLN A 134 -0.75 -0.82 -10.38
CA GLN A 134 -0.98 -1.63 -11.56
C GLN A 134 -2.44 -1.59 -12.01
N VAL A 135 -3.38 -1.92 -11.11
CA VAL A 135 -4.82 -2.02 -11.45
C VAL A 135 -5.36 -0.67 -11.93
N LYS A 136 -5.00 0.43 -11.26
CA LYS A 136 -5.35 1.79 -11.71
C LYS A 136 -4.76 2.07 -13.10
N GLY A 137 -3.50 1.70 -13.34
CA GLY A 137 -2.86 1.81 -14.65
C GLY A 137 -3.60 1.04 -15.73
N MET A 138 -4.06 -0.17 -15.43
CA MET A 138 -4.87 -1.00 -16.33
C MET A 138 -6.22 -0.37 -16.65
N VAL A 139 -6.94 0.13 -15.63
CA VAL A 139 -8.24 0.81 -15.80
C VAL A 139 -8.10 2.06 -16.69
N SER A 140 -7.04 2.84 -16.51
CA SER A 140 -6.83 4.08 -17.27
C SER A 140 -5.98 3.91 -18.53
N SER A 141 -5.70 2.67 -18.95
CA SER A 141 -4.79 2.40 -20.07
C SER A 141 -5.41 2.62 -21.45
N GLY A 142 -6.74 2.65 -21.56
CA GLY A 142 -7.45 2.63 -22.84
C GLY A 142 -7.39 1.27 -23.57
N ASP A 143 -6.75 0.25 -22.97
CA ASP A 143 -6.65 -1.10 -23.52
C ASP A 143 -7.82 -1.97 -22.99
N PRO A 144 -8.73 -2.44 -23.87
CA PRO A 144 -9.87 -3.26 -23.48
C PRO A 144 -9.51 -4.55 -22.76
N HIS A 145 -8.37 -5.18 -23.12
CA HIS A 145 -7.91 -6.41 -22.50
C HIS A 145 -7.46 -6.15 -21.06
N LYS A 146 -6.60 -5.13 -20.87
CA LYS A 146 -6.14 -4.73 -19.53
C LYS A 146 -7.30 -4.28 -18.66
N LEU A 147 -8.26 -3.54 -19.21
CA LEU A 147 -9.47 -3.15 -18.51
C LEU A 147 -10.27 -4.39 -18.06
N THR A 148 -10.50 -5.35 -18.96
CA THR A 148 -11.23 -6.60 -18.62
C THR A 148 -10.55 -7.35 -17.47
N ASN A 149 -9.23 -7.50 -17.51
CA ASN A 149 -8.48 -8.16 -16.44
C ASN A 149 -8.54 -7.40 -15.12
N ALA A 150 -8.48 -6.06 -15.16
CA ALA A 150 -8.61 -5.23 -13.96
C ALA A 150 -9.98 -5.41 -13.30
N LEU A 151 -11.05 -5.44 -14.10
CA LEU A 151 -12.42 -5.67 -13.60
C LEU A 151 -12.57 -7.07 -13.00
N ALA A 152 -12.06 -8.10 -13.67
CA ALA A 152 -12.10 -9.48 -13.18
C ALA A 152 -11.36 -9.64 -11.84
N PHE A 153 -10.20 -8.98 -11.69
CA PHE A 153 -9.45 -8.95 -10.43
C PHE A 153 -10.19 -8.18 -9.33
N LEU A 154 -10.73 -7.01 -9.65
CA LEU A 154 -11.44 -6.15 -8.70
C LEU A 154 -12.74 -6.78 -8.20
N GLU A 155 -13.48 -7.48 -9.05
CA GLU A 155 -14.70 -8.19 -8.66
C GLU A 155 -14.43 -9.22 -7.55
N LYS A 156 -13.29 -9.90 -7.60
CA LYS A 156 -12.90 -10.90 -6.59
C LYS A 156 -12.28 -10.30 -5.35
N THR A 157 -11.65 -9.14 -5.46
CA THR A 157 -10.99 -8.45 -4.34
C THR A 157 -11.89 -7.44 -3.63
N ALA A 158 -12.99 -6.98 -4.23
CA ALA A 158 -13.92 -6.06 -3.59
C ALA A 158 -14.46 -6.56 -2.23
N PRO A 159 -14.82 -7.86 -2.05
CA PRO A 159 -15.24 -8.37 -0.74
C PRO A 159 -14.12 -8.37 0.32
N ALA A 160 -12.86 -8.46 -0.10
CA ALA A 160 -11.68 -8.42 0.76
C ALA A 160 -11.12 -7.01 0.75
N PRO A 161 -11.65 -6.07 1.56
CA PRO A 161 -11.66 -4.62 1.36
C PRO A 161 -10.33 -4.08 0.81
N PHE A 162 -10.22 -4.10 -0.52
CA PHE A 162 -9.06 -3.70 -1.28
C PHE A 162 -9.47 -2.57 -2.23
N PRO A 163 -8.82 -1.42 -2.16
CA PRO A 163 -7.84 -1.00 -1.16
C PRO A 163 -8.47 -0.77 0.22
N LYS A 164 -7.75 -1.07 1.31
CA LYS A 164 -8.27 -0.91 2.67
C LYS A 164 -8.41 0.54 3.12
N ILE A 165 -7.60 1.43 2.52
CA ILE A 165 -7.55 2.85 2.88
C ILE A 165 -8.58 3.62 2.06
N ARG A 166 -9.52 4.29 2.72
CA ARG A 166 -10.66 4.99 2.12
C ARG A 166 -10.25 6.01 1.06
N LYS A 167 -9.28 6.89 1.37
CA LYS A 167 -8.76 7.87 0.40
C LYS A 167 -8.23 7.19 -0.87
N ILE A 168 -7.57 6.04 -0.72
CA ILE A 168 -7.01 5.27 -1.83
C ILE A 168 -8.13 4.56 -2.62
N ALA A 169 -9.08 3.94 -1.93
CA ALA A 169 -10.25 3.32 -2.56
C ALA A 169 -11.05 4.36 -3.37
N GLN A 170 -11.21 5.58 -2.88
CA GLN A 170 -11.89 6.65 -3.60
C GLN A 170 -11.17 7.04 -4.89
N VAL A 171 -9.83 7.08 -4.89
CA VAL A 171 -9.04 7.34 -6.11
C VAL A 171 -9.31 6.28 -7.18
N LEU A 172 -9.38 5.01 -6.78
CA LEU A 172 -9.70 3.92 -7.70
C LEU A 172 -11.16 3.97 -8.18
N LYS A 173 -12.13 4.24 -7.30
CA LYS A 173 -13.54 4.47 -7.66
C LYS A 173 -13.70 5.61 -8.66
N ASN A 174 -12.98 6.71 -8.47
CA ASN A 174 -12.98 7.84 -9.41
C ASN A 174 -12.38 7.46 -10.77
N ALA A 175 -11.33 6.64 -10.81
CA ALA A 175 -10.78 6.14 -12.07
C ALA A 175 -11.78 5.26 -12.83
N LEU A 176 -12.50 4.38 -12.13
CA LEU A 176 -13.58 3.56 -12.72
C LEU A 176 -14.74 4.42 -13.24
N ARG A 177 -15.17 5.44 -12.49
CA ARG A 177 -16.21 6.39 -12.95
C ARG A 177 -15.80 7.13 -14.20
N ALA A 178 -14.54 7.59 -14.25
CA ALA A 178 -13.99 8.28 -15.42
C ALA A 178 -13.89 7.36 -16.64
N GLU A 179 -13.63 6.06 -16.45
CA GLU A 179 -13.60 5.11 -17.55
C GLU A 179 -15.01 4.70 -18.02
N LEU A 180 -15.96 4.60 -17.08
CA LEU A 180 -17.36 4.31 -17.36
C LEU A 180 -18.04 5.40 -18.19
N SER A 181 -17.70 6.68 -17.97
CA SER A 181 -18.25 7.78 -18.77
C SER A 181 -17.71 7.83 -20.19
N LYS A 182 -16.49 7.32 -20.42
CA LYS A 182 -15.85 7.28 -21.74
C LYS A 182 -16.22 6.04 -22.55
N THR A 183 -16.40 4.91 -21.89
CA THR A 183 -16.61 3.62 -22.54
C THR A 183 -17.97 3.56 -23.23
N GLN A 184 -17.95 3.38 -24.55
CA GLN A 184 -19.14 3.08 -25.37
C GLN A 184 -19.30 1.58 -25.67
N ASN A 185 -18.33 0.76 -25.26
CA ASN A 185 -18.34 -0.68 -25.52
C ASN A 185 -19.52 -1.35 -24.77
N PRO A 186 -20.42 -2.06 -25.49
CA PRO A 186 -21.65 -2.64 -24.91
C PRO A 186 -21.39 -3.78 -23.92
N VAL A 187 -20.22 -4.43 -23.98
CA VAL A 187 -19.82 -5.51 -23.06
C VAL A 187 -19.12 -4.96 -21.83
N LEU A 188 -18.20 -4.01 -22.02
CA LEU A 188 -17.38 -3.49 -20.91
C LEU A 188 -18.13 -2.49 -20.03
N LYS A 189 -19.09 -1.75 -20.59
CA LYS A 189 -19.86 -0.76 -19.83
C LYS A 189 -20.68 -1.38 -18.68
N PRO A 190 -21.45 -2.48 -18.89
CA PRO A 190 -22.07 -3.21 -17.78
C PRO A 190 -21.07 -3.78 -16.78
N ALA A 191 -19.94 -4.33 -17.23
CA ALA A 191 -18.91 -4.89 -16.36
C ALA A 191 -18.28 -3.82 -15.45
N LEU A 192 -17.97 -2.64 -16.00
CA LEU A 192 -17.52 -1.46 -15.24
C LEU A 192 -18.54 -1.04 -14.19
N SER A 193 -19.81 -0.93 -14.58
CA SER A 193 -20.90 -0.54 -13.67
C SER A 193 -21.04 -1.53 -12.52
N LYS A 194 -21.05 -2.84 -12.82
CA LYS A 194 -21.09 -3.91 -11.82
C LYS A 194 -19.89 -3.85 -10.86
N CYS A 195 -18.69 -3.68 -11.39
CA CYS A 195 -17.47 -3.58 -10.58
C CYS A 195 -17.51 -2.35 -9.66
N LEU A 196 -17.97 -1.20 -10.16
CA LEU A 196 -18.10 0.02 -9.37
C LEU A 196 -19.12 -0.17 -8.23
N GLN A 197 -20.29 -0.77 -8.52
CA GLN A 197 -21.30 -1.09 -7.51
C GLN A 197 -20.75 -2.02 -6.43
N ALA A 198 -20.00 -3.07 -6.82
CA ALA A 198 -19.37 -3.98 -5.86
C ALA A 198 -18.38 -3.25 -4.93
N MET A 199 -17.61 -2.30 -5.46
CA MET A 199 -16.70 -1.47 -4.65
C MET A 199 -17.42 -0.44 -3.77
N GLU A 200 -18.59 0.04 -4.18
CA GLU A 200 -19.43 0.97 -3.41
C GLU A 200 -20.22 0.27 -2.30
N ALA A 201 -20.55 -1.02 -2.48
CA ALA A 201 -21.21 -1.84 -1.48
C ALA A 201 -20.32 -2.20 -0.27
N VAL A 202 -18.99 -2.00 -0.38
CA VAL A 202 -18.06 -2.22 0.74
C VAL A 202 -18.35 -1.23 1.86
N ASP A 203 -18.65 -1.74 3.07
CA ASP A 203 -18.95 -0.90 4.23
C ASP A 203 -17.79 0.06 4.54
N ASP A 204 -18.10 1.34 4.51
CA ASP A 204 -17.20 2.43 4.82
C ASP A 204 -16.54 2.28 6.20
N LYS A 205 -17.25 1.70 7.19
CA LYS A 205 -16.69 1.46 8.54
C LYS A 205 -15.60 0.39 8.53
N SER A 206 -15.60 -0.51 7.54
CA SER A 206 -14.55 -1.51 7.37
C SER A 206 -13.25 -0.89 6.84
N LEU A 207 -13.29 0.33 6.28
CA LEU A 207 -12.14 1.00 5.69
C LEU A 207 -11.44 1.92 6.70
N VAL A 208 -10.12 2.02 6.58
CA VAL A 208 -9.32 2.96 7.37
C VAL A 208 -9.29 4.33 6.67
N ALA A 209 -9.41 5.43 7.41
CA ALA A 209 -9.53 6.76 6.83
C ALA A 209 -8.36 7.13 5.90
N ASP A 210 -7.13 6.99 6.39
CA ASP A 210 -5.92 7.36 5.67
C ASP A 210 -4.68 6.58 6.12
N MET A 211 -3.54 7.00 5.57
CA MET A 211 -2.22 6.43 5.81
C MET A 211 -1.82 6.46 7.27
N ASP A 212 -2.05 7.58 7.95
CA ASP A 212 -1.62 7.78 9.34
C ASP A 212 -2.44 6.86 10.25
N ALA A 213 -3.76 6.80 10.04
CA ALA A 213 -4.64 5.86 10.73
C ALA A 213 -4.28 4.38 10.42
N TYR A 214 -3.89 4.08 9.19
CA TYR A 214 -3.51 2.71 8.77
C TYR A 214 -2.22 2.24 9.42
N LEU A 215 -1.26 3.16 9.60
CA LEU A 215 0.02 2.92 10.27
C LEU A 215 -0.07 3.07 11.80
N GLY A 216 -1.15 3.65 12.33
CA GLY A 216 -1.29 3.95 13.75
C GLY A 216 -0.39 5.11 14.20
N ILE A 217 -0.07 6.05 13.29
CA ILE A 217 0.68 7.25 13.63
C ILE A 217 -0.30 8.21 14.30
N VAL A 218 -0.16 8.40 15.61
CA VAL A 218 -0.91 9.43 16.34
C VAL A 218 -0.25 10.77 16.06
N SER A 219 -0.84 11.55 15.15
CA SER A 219 -0.44 12.94 14.96
C SER A 219 -0.73 13.71 16.25
N ALA A 220 0.28 14.33 16.85
CA ALA A 220 0.05 15.28 17.94
C ALA A 220 -0.88 16.39 17.42
N PRO A 221 -1.86 16.87 18.22
CA PRO A 221 -2.77 17.91 17.77
C PRO A 221 -1.97 19.13 17.36
N VAL A 222 -2.10 19.53 16.09
CA VAL A 222 -1.56 20.79 15.57
C VAL A 222 -2.22 21.90 16.38
N LYS A 223 -1.48 22.51 17.31
CA LYS A 223 -1.93 23.74 17.96
C LYS A 223 -2.19 24.75 16.85
N PRO A 224 -3.39 25.33 16.74
CA PRO A 224 -3.63 26.38 15.77
C PRO A 224 -2.67 27.54 16.06
N SER A 225 -1.83 27.87 15.08
CA SER A 225 -1.00 29.07 15.10
C SER A 225 -1.91 30.28 15.29
N PRO A 226 -1.63 31.22 16.21
CA PRO A 226 -2.47 32.38 16.41
C PRO A 226 -2.45 33.25 15.15
N SER A 227 -3.61 33.38 14.51
CA SER A 227 -3.86 34.31 13.41
C SER A 227 -3.61 35.74 13.91
N GLN A 228 -2.72 36.46 13.22
CA GLN A 228 -2.50 37.89 13.46
C GLN A 228 -3.80 38.66 13.29
N ALA A 229 -4.34 39.16 14.40
CA ALA A 229 -5.39 40.17 14.38
C ALA A 229 -4.75 41.52 14.01
N SER A 230 -5.13 42.05 12.86
CA SER A 230 -4.85 43.41 12.41
C SER A 230 -5.60 44.41 13.29
N GLY A 231 -4.86 45.15 14.12
CA GLY A 231 -5.36 46.31 14.87
C GLY A 231 -4.75 47.62 14.33
N PRO A 232 -5.45 48.76 14.42
CA PRO A 232 -5.14 49.96 13.65
C PRO A 232 -4.03 50.81 14.26
N ARG A 233 -3.29 51.47 13.36
CA ARG A 233 -2.16 52.37 13.59
C ARG A 233 -2.64 53.74 14.10
N PRO A 234 -1.94 54.38 15.06
CA PRO A 234 -1.97 55.83 15.16
C PRO A 234 -0.57 56.47 15.08
N GLY A 235 -0.50 57.56 14.30
CA GLY A 235 0.02 58.88 14.71
C GLY A 235 1.51 59.05 15.05
N ARG A 236 2.18 59.91 14.28
CA ARG A 236 3.58 60.35 14.40
C ARG A 236 3.72 61.68 15.17
N ALA A 237 4.73 61.79 16.05
CA ALA A 237 5.44 63.05 16.44
C ALA A 237 6.74 62.61 17.20
N GLY A 238 7.97 62.94 16.79
CA GLY A 238 8.69 64.22 17.00
C GLY A 238 9.06 64.41 18.49
N SER A 239 10.29 64.65 18.99
CA SER A 239 11.63 64.92 18.43
C SER A 239 12.65 64.96 19.60
N ARG A 240 13.96 64.79 19.28
CA ARG A 240 15.20 65.31 19.95
C ARG A 240 15.62 64.83 21.35
N GLY A 241 16.91 64.46 21.48
CA GLY A 241 17.69 64.69 22.72
C GLY A 241 18.77 63.66 23.13
N ARG A 242 19.96 63.73 22.51
CA ARG A 242 21.34 63.56 23.05
C ARG A 242 21.61 62.71 24.34
N GLY A 243 22.57 61.78 24.27
CA GLY A 243 23.30 61.25 25.43
C GLY A 243 24.18 60.03 25.10
N SER A 244 25.44 60.02 25.53
CA SER A 244 26.56 59.24 24.97
C SER A 244 26.89 57.91 25.70
N ARG A 245 27.65 57.03 24.99
CA ARG A 245 28.52 55.90 25.46
C ARG A 245 27.78 54.68 26.06
N GLU A 246 28.13 53.41 25.83
CA GLU A 246 29.41 52.76 25.54
C GLU A 246 29.20 51.33 24.96
N SER A 247 30.23 50.82 24.25
CA SER A 247 30.61 49.40 23.99
C SER A 247 29.72 48.38 23.21
N SER A 248 30.15 48.12 21.95
CA SER A 248 29.94 46.89 21.14
C SER A 248 30.84 45.71 21.61
N PRO A 249 30.93 44.53 20.92
CA PRO A 249 30.07 43.86 19.93
C PRO A 249 29.71 42.40 20.40
N ALA A 250 28.84 41.59 19.77
CA ALA A 250 29.03 40.98 18.46
C ALA A 250 27.84 40.08 18.04
N ARG A 251 27.50 40.17 16.74
CA ARG A 251 27.02 39.14 15.77
C ARG A 251 25.93 38.15 16.26
N GLY A 252 24.71 38.11 15.72
CA GLY A 252 24.25 38.44 14.37
C GLY A 252 24.50 37.27 13.40
N GLY A 253 23.46 36.47 13.13
CA GLY A 253 23.49 35.44 12.09
C GLY A 253 22.34 34.43 12.16
N ALA A 254 21.15 34.82 11.69
CA ALA A 254 20.07 33.89 11.34
C ALA A 254 20.32 33.31 9.93
N ARG A 255 20.06 32.00 9.70
CA ARG A 255 19.44 31.45 8.47
C ARG A 255 19.28 29.92 8.47
N GLU A 256 18.04 29.52 8.16
CA GLU A 256 17.54 28.35 7.41
C GLU A 256 17.74 26.89 7.89
N PRO A 257 16.65 26.08 7.90
CA PRO A 257 16.74 24.62 8.04
C PRO A 257 17.03 23.94 6.69
N HIS A 258 18.00 23.03 6.69
CA HIS A 258 18.36 22.20 5.56
C HIS A 258 17.25 21.23 5.15
N ARG A 259 16.83 21.43 3.91
CA ARG A 259 16.14 20.50 2.99
C ARG A 259 16.92 19.19 2.87
N GLY A 260 16.35 18.09 3.38
CA GLY A 260 16.77 16.72 3.09
C GLY A 260 15.78 16.07 2.13
N GLU A 261 16.14 16.05 0.85
CA GLU A 261 15.37 15.49 -0.26
C GLU A 261 15.43 13.95 -0.31
N ARG A 262 14.39 13.38 -0.91
CA ARG A 262 14.11 11.95 -1.12
C ARG A 262 15.12 11.33 -2.09
N GLU A 263 15.99 10.45 -1.60
CA GLU A 263 17.06 9.83 -2.40
C GLU A 263 16.70 8.44 -2.98
N TRP A 264 15.45 7.97 -2.90
CA TRP A 264 15.06 6.64 -3.39
C TRP A 264 14.23 6.62 -4.69
N GLU A 265 13.97 7.78 -5.30
CA GLU A 265 13.12 7.91 -6.49
C GLU A 265 13.85 7.87 -7.85
N ARG A 266 15.14 7.54 -7.90
CA ARG A 266 15.87 7.37 -9.18
C ARG A 266 16.45 5.97 -9.31
N ALA A 267 15.68 5.07 -9.88
CA ALA A 267 16.22 3.92 -10.60
C ALA A 267 15.87 4.09 -12.09
N PRO A 268 16.84 4.17 -13.01
CA PRO A 268 16.55 4.24 -14.44
C PRO A 268 16.01 2.89 -14.96
N PRO A 269 15.19 2.91 -16.04
CA PRO A 269 14.65 1.68 -16.63
C PRO A 269 15.75 0.85 -17.30
N PRO A 270 15.56 -0.48 -17.42
CA PRO A 270 16.46 -1.32 -18.22
C PRO A 270 16.33 -0.97 -19.71
N HIS A 271 17.47 -0.78 -20.36
CA HIS A 271 17.59 -0.63 -21.81
C HIS A 271 17.48 -2.02 -22.50
N PRO A 272 17.10 -2.05 -23.80
CA PRO A 272 16.61 -3.24 -24.50
C PRO A 272 17.56 -4.43 -24.54
#